data_AF-A0A1W5D577-F1
#
_entry.id   AF-A0A1W5D577-F1
#
_cell.length_a   1.000
_cell.length_b   1.000
_cell.length_c   1.000
_cell.angle_alpha   90.00
_cell.angle_beta   90.00
_cell.angle_gamma   90.00
#
_symmetry.space_group_name_H-M   'P 1'
#
loop_
_entity.id
_entity.type
_entity.pdbx_description
1 polymer ?
#
loop_
_entity_poly.entity_id
_entity_poly.type
_entity_poly.pdbx_seq_one_letter_code
_entity_poly.pdbx_strand_id
1 'polypeptide(L)'
;MKTVEGSEEFFPADLVLLSMGFLGPDDRLLGSEIEKDGRSNIKTPPGQYDTNVPGVGINEGRMAARDVDAYLMGTGSQLPVTGGIVRRAPQDSVPRAKMANGTPLQPAAA
;
A
#
# COMPACT_ATOMS: atom_id res chain seq x y z
N MET A 1 -8.21 -26.88 20.84
CA MET A 1 -8.48 -28.22 20.29
C MET A 1 -8.24 -29.24 21.38
N LYS A 2 -9.15 -30.20 21.57
CA LYS A 2 -8.99 -31.31 22.51
C LYS A 2 -8.76 -32.56 21.68
N THR A 3 -7.71 -33.31 21.99
CA THR A 3 -7.43 -34.59 21.33
C THR A 3 -8.58 -35.56 21.63
N VAL A 4 -8.98 -36.33 20.61
CA VAL A 4 -9.97 -37.41 20.76
C VAL A 4 -9.18 -38.70 20.82
N GLU A 5 -9.15 -39.34 22.00
CA GLU A 5 -8.42 -40.60 22.17
C GLU A 5 -9.00 -41.69 21.25
N GLY A 6 -8.12 -42.43 20.58
CA GLY A 6 -8.49 -43.49 19.64
C GLY A 6 -8.90 -43.02 18.24
N SER A 7 -8.77 -41.73 17.93
CA SER A 7 -8.99 -41.20 16.57
C SER A 7 -7.71 -41.16 15.71
N GLU A 8 -6.66 -41.91 16.08
CA GLU A 8 -5.44 -41.98 15.30
C GLU A 8 -5.62 -42.87 14.08
N GLU A 9 -5.13 -42.42 12.92
CA GLU A 9 -5.21 -43.16 11.66
C GLU A 9 -3.82 -43.29 11.03
N PHE A 10 -3.56 -44.45 10.41
CA PHE A 10 -2.32 -44.71 9.69
C PHE A 10 -2.55 -44.60 8.18
N PHE A 11 -1.72 -43.82 7.50
CA PHE A 11 -1.78 -43.64 6.06
C PHE A 11 -0.43 -44.01 5.43
N PRO A 12 -0.36 -45.06 4.58
CA PRO A 12 0.85 -45.36 3.82
C PRO A 12 1.08 -44.29 2.75
N ALA A 13 2.30 -43.73 2.70
CA ALA A 13 2.68 -42.74 1.71
C ALA A 13 4.16 -42.87 1.34
N ASP A 14 4.44 -42.84 0.03
CA ASP A 14 5.82 -42.80 -0.48
C ASP A 14 6.40 -41.37 -0.45
N LEU A 15 5.54 -40.35 -0.52
CA LEU A 15 5.89 -38.94 -0.47
C LEU A 15 4.75 -38.12 0.16
N VAL A 16 5.10 -37.18 1.03
CA VAL A 16 4.15 -36.26 1.68
C VAL A 16 4.53 -34.82 1.35
N LEU A 17 3.57 -34.05 0.84
CA LEU A 17 3.70 -32.62 0.55
C LEU A 17 2.79 -31.82 1.48
N LEU A 18 3.37 -30.99 2.34
CA LEU A 18 2.64 -30.18 3.30
C LEU A 18 2.43 -28.77 2.77
N SER A 19 1.19 -28.48 2.37
CA SER A 19 0.76 -27.17 1.84
C SER A 19 0.19 -26.26 2.93
N MET A 20 0.95 -26.04 4.01
CA MET A 20 0.49 -25.29 5.20
C MET A 20 0.52 -23.76 5.02
N GLY A 21 0.96 -23.27 3.86
CA GLY A 21 1.09 -21.85 3.57
C GLY A 21 2.30 -21.20 4.25
N PHE A 22 2.22 -19.90 4.48
CA PHE A 22 3.28 -19.09 5.10
C PHE A 22 2.74 -18.41 6.37
N LEU A 23 3.57 -18.31 7.41
CA LEU A 23 3.21 -17.65 8.67
C LEU A 23 3.33 -16.13 8.59
N GLY A 24 4.20 -15.63 7.72
CA GLY A 24 4.49 -14.21 7.61
C GLY A 24 5.79 -13.95 6.84
N PRO A 25 6.20 -12.67 6.74
CA PRO A 25 7.45 -12.25 6.11
C PRO A 25 8.71 -12.71 6.90
N ASP A 26 9.86 -12.78 6.22
CA ASP A 26 11.16 -13.13 6.83
C ASP A 26 11.67 -11.98 7.73
N ASP A 27 11.98 -12.29 8.98
CA ASP A 27 12.47 -11.34 9.98
C ASP A 27 13.81 -10.70 9.62
N ARG A 28 14.62 -11.32 8.75
CA ARG A 28 15.88 -10.74 8.29
C ARG A 28 15.67 -9.56 7.33
N LEU A 29 14.52 -9.55 6.65
CA LEU A 29 14.16 -8.50 5.68
C LEU A 29 13.41 -7.35 6.35
N LEU A 30 12.60 -7.65 7.36
CA LEU A 30 11.88 -6.66 8.13
C LEU A 30 12.68 -6.30 9.38
N GLY A 31 13.34 -5.14 9.33
CA GLY A 31 14.00 -4.58 10.50
C GLY A 31 13.08 -4.55 11.72
N SER A 32 13.66 -4.64 12.92
CA SER A 32 12.92 -4.69 14.20
C SER A 32 12.12 -3.42 14.52
N GLU A 33 12.23 -2.39 13.68
CA GLU A 33 11.56 -1.10 13.83
C GLU A 33 10.11 -1.13 13.34
N ILE A 34 9.75 -2.04 12.43
CA ILE A 34 8.40 -2.11 11.88
C ILE A 34 7.50 -2.95 12.80
N GLU A 35 6.41 -2.36 13.27
CA GLU A 35 5.43 -3.04 14.12
C GLU A 35 4.69 -4.15 13.36
N LYS A 36 4.54 -5.30 14.02
CA LYS A 36 3.79 -6.46 13.54
C LYS A 36 2.53 -6.70 14.35
N ASP A 37 1.51 -7.26 13.73
CA ASP A 37 0.30 -7.72 14.42
C ASP A 37 0.52 -9.08 15.11
N GLY A 38 -0.50 -9.58 15.83
CA GLY A 38 -0.43 -10.87 16.51
C GLY A 38 -0.33 -12.10 15.57
N ARG A 39 -0.38 -11.89 14.26
CA ARG A 39 -0.20 -12.90 13.21
C ARG A 39 1.09 -12.69 12.42
N SER A 40 2.00 -11.83 12.91
CA SER A 40 3.28 -11.49 12.27
C SER A 40 3.17 -10.70 10.95
N ASN A 41 1.99 -10.18 10.60
CA ASN A 41 1.86 -9.28 9.46
C ASN A 41 2.35 -7.89 9.84
N ILE A 42 2.79 -7.10 8.86
CA ILE A 42 3.07 -5.68 9.06
C ILE A 42 1.77 -4.97 9.44
N LYS A 43 1.82 -4.24 10.56
CA LYS A 43 0.66 -3.57 11.12
C LYS A 43 0.46 -2.22 10.42
N THR A 44 -0.75 -2.00 9.90
CA THR A 44 -1.20 -0.70 9.38
C THR A 44 -2.55 -0.33 10.01
N PRO A 45 -2.90 0.97 10.09
CA PRO A 45 -4.23 1.39 10.52
C PRO A 45 -5.31 0.94 9.53
N PRO A 46 -6.56 0.70 9.97
CA PRO A 46 -7.65 0.34 9.06
C PRO A 46 -7.87 1.41 7.97
N GLY A 47 -7.84 0.99 6.70
CA GLY A 47 -8.05 1.88 5.55
C GLY A 47 -6.85 2.76 5.20
N GLN A 48 -5.71 2.58 5.87
CA GLN A 48 -4.44 3.24 5.55
C GLN A 48 -3.36 2.20 5.29
N TYR A 49 -2.31 2.62 4.59
CA TYR A 49 -1.25 1.72 4.13
C TYR A 49 0.12 2.08 4.67
N ASP A 50 0.21 3.09 5.54
CA ASP A 50 1.41 3.47 6.27
C ASP A 50 1.68 2.53 7.46
N THR A 51 2.96 2.32 7.73
CA THR A 51 3.42 1.60 8.93
C THR A 51 3.72 2.60 10.05
N ASN A 52 4.18 2.11 11.20
CA ASN A 52 4.69 2.97 12.27
C ASN A 52 5.97 3.73 11.87
N VAL A 53 6.67 3.30 10.81
CA VAL A 53 7.86 3.98 10.29
C VAL A 53 7.45 4.95 9.18
N PRO A 54 7.71 6.27 9.32
CA PRO A 54 7.36 7.25 8.30
C PRO A 54 7.97 6.95 6.94
N GLY A 55 7.18 7.08 5.88
CA GLY A 55 7.62 6.84 4.49
C GLY A 55 7.69 5.36 4.09
N VAL A 56 7.33 4.43 4.99
CA VAL A 56 7.22 3.00 4.70
C VAL A 56 5.75 2.62 4.68
N GLY A 57 5.28 2.10 3.54
CA GLY A 57 3.90 1.65 3.38
C GLY A 57 3.80 0.34 2.63
N ILE A 58 2.79 -0.47 2.98
CA ILE A 58 2.56 -1.78 2.38
C ILE A 58 1.06 -2.11 2.31
N ASN A 59 0.56 -2.30 1.09
CA ASN A 59 -0.68 -3.00 0.74
C ASN A 59 -0.80 -3.08 -0.80
N GLU A 60 -1.91 -3.64 -1.34
CA GLU A 60 -2.21 -3.70 -2.78
C GLU A 60 -1.63 -2.51 -3.56
N GLY A 61 -0.69 -2.81 -4.48
CA GLY A 61 0.31 -1.83 -4.95
C GLY A 61 -0.24 -0.51 -5.48
N ARG A 62 -1.46 -0.49 -6.03
CA ARG A 62 -2.10 0.75 -6.50
C ARG A 62 -2.45 1.69 -5.36
N MET A 63 -3.01 1.16 -4.28
CA MET A 63 -3.46 1.96 -3.15
C MET A 63 -2.28 2.44 -2.30
N ALA A 64 -1.27 1.58 -2.11
CA ALA A 64 -0.02 1.99 -1.47
C ALA A 64 0.68 3.11 -2.24
N ALA A 65 0.73 3.05 -3.59
CA ALA A 65 1.32 4.12 -4.40
C ALA A 65 0.59 5.46 -4.23
N ARG A 66 -0.75 5.44 -4.14
CA ARG A 66 -1.57 6.63 -3.93
C ARG A 66 -1.29 7.27 -2.56
N ASP A 67 -1.18 6.47 -1.51
CA ASP A 67 -0.88 6.98 -0.16
C ASP A 67 0.53 7.57 -0.09
N VAL A 68 1.52 6.91 -0.70
CA VAL A 68 2.88 7.44 -0.81
C VAL A 68 2.91 8.77 -1.58
N ASP A 69 2.19 8.87 -2.70
CA ASP A 69 2.08 10.11 -3.47
C ASP A 69 1.42 11.23 -2.65
N ALA A 70 0.33 10.94 -1.94
CA ALA A 70 -0.32 11.92 -1.06
C ALA A 70 0.61 12.40 0.06
N TYR A 71 1.35 11.46 0.67
CA TYR A 71 2.33 11.76 1.71
C TYR A 71 3.46 12.68 1.19
N LEU A 72 4.05 12.35 0.03
CA LEU A 72 5.13 13.13 -0.57
C LEU A 72 4.70 14.51 -1.08
N MET A 73 3.47 14.62 -1.61
CA MET A 73 2.96 15.86 -2.19
C MET A 73 2.38 16.81 -1.13
N GLY A 74 2.16 16.36 0.11
CA GLY A 74 1.53 17.13 1.19
C GLY A 74 0.10 17.60 0.88
N THR A 75 -0.49 17.06 -0.18
CA THR A 75 -1.82 17.36 -0.74
C THR A 75 -2.45 16.05 -1.20
N GLY A 76 -3.70 16.06 -1.67
CA GLY A 76 -4.33 14.83 -2.17
C GLY A 76 -3.62 14.23 -3.39
N SER A 77 -3.59 12.90 -3.48
CA SER A 77 -3.02 12.20 -4.65
C SER A 77 -3.97 12.20 -5.85
N GLN A 78 -3.39 12.35 -7.04
CA GLN A 78 -4.11 12.21 -8.32
C GLN A 78 -3.99 10.80 -8.91
N LEU A 79 -3.31 9.88 -8.23
CA LEU A 79 -3.18 8.51 -8.69
C LEU A 79 -4.54 7.79 -8.63
N PRO A 80 -4.85 6.99 -9.66
CA PRO A 80 -6.11 6.25 -9.71
C PRO A 80 -6.18 5.19 -8.62
N VAL A 81 -7.38 4.99 -8.07
CA VAL A 81 -7.73 3.82 -7.24
C VAL A 81 -8.32 2.71 -8.10
N THR A 82 -8.97 1.71 -7.51
CA THR A 82 -9.60 0.60 -8.22
C THR A 82 -10.55 1.09 -9.32
N GLY A 83 -10.23 0.75 -10.57
CA GLY A 83 -11.10 0.95 -11.74
C GLY A 83 -11.35 2.39 -12.23
N GLY A 84 -10.74 3.42 -11.63
CA GLY A 84 -11.05 4.83 -11.96
C GLY A 84 -9.99 5.56 -12.80
N ILE A 85 -10.42 6.50 -13.65
CA ILE A 85 -9.56 7.55 -14.21
C ILE A 85 -9.79 8.82 -13.40
N VAL A 86 -8.76 9.33 -12.72
CA VAL A 86 -8.83 10.63 -12.04
C VAL A 86 -8.76 11.72 -13.11
N ARG A 87 -9.87 12.42 -13.34
CA ARG A 87 -9.90 13.52 -14.32
C ARG A 87 -9.16 14.73 -13.74
N ARG A 88 -8.16 15.20 -14.46
CA ARG A 88 -7.49 16.48 -14.17
C ARG A 88 -8.34 17.63 -14.68
N ALA A 89 -8.33 18.73 -13.95
CA ALA A 89 -8.90 19.96 -14.48
C ALA A 89 -8.03 20.42 -15.66
N PRO A 90 -8.60 20.94 -16.76
CA PRO A 90 -7.84 21.34 -17.94
C PRO A 90 -6.68 22.28 -17.61
N GLN A 91 -6.87 23.19 -16.64
CA GLN A 91 -5.83 24.10 -16.18
C GLN A 91 -4.54 23.43 -15.66
N ASP A 92 -4.62 22.18 -15.18
CA ASP A 92 -3.47 21.44 -14.63
C ASP A 92 -2.71 20.66 -15.71
N SER A 93 -3.30 20.50 -16.89
CA SER A 93 -2.68 19.84 -18.05
C SER A 93 -1.85 20.77 -18.92
N VAL A 94 -2.00 22.08 -18.73
CA VAL A 94 -1.23 23.09 -19.47
C VAL A 94 0.03 23.41 -18.64
N PRO A 95 1.24 23.30 -19.21
CA PRO A 95 2.44 23.81 -18.55
C PRO A 95 2.21 25.27 -18.19
N ARG A 96 2.22 25.62 -16.89
CA ARG A 96 2.20 27.02 -16.48
C ARG A 96 3.43 27.67 -17.09
N ALA A 97 3.21 28.64 -17.98
CA ALA A 97 4.28 29.49 -18.48
C ALA A 97 5.02 30.04 -17.26
N LYS A 98 6.35 29.87 -17.22
CA LYS A 98 7.18 30.38 -16.14
C LYS A 98 6.87 31.88 -15.99
N MET A 99 6.34 32.26 -14.84
CA MET A 99 6.09 33.65 -14.50
C MET A 99 7.44 34.37 -14.47
N ALA A 100 7.74 35.15 -15.50
CA ALA A 100 8.73 36.21 -15.37
C ALA A 100 8.04 37.38 -14.66
N ASN A 101 8.45 37.65 -13.42
CA ASN A 101 8.15 38.89 -12.69
C ASN A 101 6.68 39.16 -12.32
N GLY A 102 6.00 38.16 -11.72
CA GLY A 102 4.99 38.43 -10.67
C GLY A 102 3.74 39.23 -11.04
N THR A 103 3.41 39.43 -12.31
CA THR A 103 2.19 40.16 -12.70
C THR A 103 1.28 39.26 -13.54
N PRO A 104 -0.02 39.10 -13.19
CA PRO A 104 -0.94 38.31 -14.01
C PRO A 104 -1.18 39.01 -15.35
N LEU A 105 -0.91 38.34 -16.47
CA LEU A 105 -1.37 38.80 -17.79
C LEU A 105 -2.89 38.66 -17.85
N GLN A 106 -3.57 39.80 -17.96
CA GLN A 106 -5.02 39.90 -18.05
C GLN A 106 -5.50 39.31 -19.39
N PRO A 107 -6.58 38.51 -19.42
CA PRO A 107 -7.06 37.92 -20.67
C PRO A 107 -7.52 39.03 -21.62
N ALA A 108 -7.06 38.97 -22.86
CA ALA A 108 -7.51 39.87 -23.92
C ALA A 108 -9.01 39.65 -24.17
N ALA A 109 -9.79 40.71 -24.01
CA ALA A 109 -11.21 40.73 -24.32
C ALA A 109 -11.44 40.45 -25.81
N ALA A 110 -12.39 39.57 -26.10
CA ALA A 110 -13.03 39.43 -27.40
C ALA A 110 -14.47 39.94 -27.28
#